data_AF-A0A520B680-F1
#
_entry.id   AF-A0A520B680-F1
#
_cell.length_a   1.000
_cell.length_b   1.000
_cell.length_c   1.000
_cell.angle_alpha   90.00
_cell.angle_beta   90.00
_cell.angle_gamma   90.00
#
_symmetry.space_group_name_H-M   'P 1'
#
loop_
_entity.id
_entity.type
_entity.pdbx_description
1 polymer ?
#
loop_
_entity_poly.entity_id
_entity_poly.type
_entity_poly.pdbx_seq_one_letter_code
_entity_poly.pdbx_strand_id
1 'polypeptide(L)'
;SVPRGRGPGAAPIPNFRNTLSTGDKTTLALAFFLAKLDHDGALNQKVVVFDDPLASHDSHRRGKTVEAIKELCGRCLQLIVLSHDEYFLRDVEKLCASITKASYQMEYSDGDEWSAAKHVRFTDLCRSDHTKRLDKLAAYADHRQGDPDDIVLHVRQVIETHFRRSYTAYFPHNRNLGQMVWDIDHHAGAHPCDGVRDRMDALNSATCDNHHGDDAGVMPRKGVDPDALKVIVSDALELIGARRLAGSPAAAAPGPASAPPTAIGA
;
A
#
# COMPACT_ATOMS: atom_id res chain seq x y z
N SER A 1 -65.46 -12.37 20.42
CA SER A 1 -64.17 -11.75 20.76
C SER A 1 -63.07 -12.75 20.47
N VAL A 2 -62.36 -12.59 19.36
CA VAL A 2 -61.25 -13.47 18.98
C VAL A 2 -59.98 -12.97 19.68
N PRO A 3 -59.23 -13.81 20.41
CA PRO A 3 -58.07 -13.36 21.16
C PRO A 3 -56.93 -12.99 20.18
N ARG A 4 -56.39 -11.78 20.33
CA ARG A 4 -55.12 -11.36 19.70
C ARG A 4 -53.96 -11.84 20.57
N GLY A 5 -53.58 -13.11 20.42
CA GLY A 5 -52.34 -13.66 20.96
C GLY A 5 -51.28 -13.73 19.87
N ARG A 6 -50.26 -12.87 19.92
CA ARG A 6 -49.02 -13.05 19.15
C ARG A 6 -48.25 -14.18 19.84
N GLY A 7 -48.47 -15.41 19.38
CA GLY A 7 -47.61 -16.55 19.76
C GLY A 7 -46.15 -16.26 19.36
N PRO A 8 -45.17 -16.95 19.97
CA PRO A 8 -43.79 -16.89 19.52
C PRO A 8 -43.78 -17.26 18.03
N GLY A 9 -43.39 -16.33 17.16
CA GLY A 9 -43.26 -16.62 15.74
C GLY A 9 -42.33 -17.81 15.60
N ALA A 10 -42.78 -18.86 14.93
CA ALA A 10 -41.98 -20.05 14.68
C ALA A 10 -40.58 -19.62 14.24
N ALA A 11 -39.54 -20.12 14.91
CA ALA A 11 -38.17 -19.83 14.53
C ALA A 11 -38.01 -20.17 13.04
N PRO A 12 -37.51 -19.23 12.22
CA PRO A 12 -37.46 -19.43 10.78
C PRO A 12 -36.67 -20.70 10.47
N ILE A 13 -37.25 -21.61 9.68
CA ILE A 13 -36.62 -22.88 9.30
C ILE A 13 -35.26 -22.55 8.64
N PRO A 14 -34.14 -23.12 9.13
CA PRO A 14 -32.83 -22.90 8.54
C PRO A 14 -32.85 -23.29 7.06
N ASN A 15 -32.40 -22.39 6.20
CA ASN A 15 -32.30 -22.55 4.76
C ASN A 15 -31.11 -21.75 4.23
N PHE A 16 -30.67 -22.04 3.00
CA PHE A 16 -29.51 -21.38 2.40
C PHE A 16 -29.60 -19.84 2.39
N ARG A 17 -30.81 -19.26 2.40
CA ARG A 17 -30.99 -17.80 2.40
C ARG A 17 -30.77 -17.19 3.78
N ASN A 18 -31.15 -17.85 4.87
CA ASN A 18 -31.13 -17.29 6.23
C ASN A 18 -30.01 -17.83 7.14
N THR A 19 -29.35 -18.95 6.78
CA THR A 19 -28.30 -19.56 7.61
C THR A 19 -26.89 -19.14 7.20
N LEU A 20 -26.66 -18.82 5.92
CA LEU A 20 -25.33 -18.48 5.42
C LEU A 20 -25.04 -16.98 5.49
N SER A 21 -23.83 -16.65 5.92
CA SER A 21 -23.29 -15.31 5.81
C SER A 21 -23.15 -14.91 4.33
N THR A 22 -23.03 -13.61 4.06
CA THR A 22 -22.76 -13.11 2.70
C THR A 22 -21.47 -13.71 2.13
N GLY A 23 -20.41 -13.83 2.95
CA GLY A 23 -19.14 -14.43 2.52
C GLY A 23 -19.26 -15.92 2.18
N ASP A 24 -20.06 -16.68 2.94
CA ASP A 24 -20.27 -18.11 2.64
C ASP A 24 -21.06 -18.32 1.35
N LYS A 25 -22.03 -17.45 1.07
CA LYS A 25 -22.77 -17.46 -0.21
C LYS A 25 -21.83 -17.20 -1.39
N THR A 26 -20.97 -16.19 -1.29
CA THR A 26 -20.00 -15.86 -2.35
C THR A 26 -19.01 -17.00 -2.59
N THR A 27 -18.48 -17.60 -1.53
CA THR A 27 -17.54 -18.73 -1.65
C THR A 27 -18.21 -19.97 -2.24
N LEU A 28 -19.45 -20.27 -1.84
CA LEU A 28 -20.18 -21.41 -2.40
C LEU A 28 -20.51 -21.19 -3.88
N ALA A 29 -20.90 -19.96 -4.26
CA ALA A 29 -21.13 -19.60 -5.66
C ALA A 29 -19.86 -19.75 -6.51
N LEU A 30 -18.72 -19.28 -5.99
CA LEU A 30 -17.42 -19.45 -6.63
C LEU A 30 -17.07 -20.94 -6.80
N ALA A 31 -17.24 -21.75 -5.76
CA ALA A 31 -16.97 -23.19 -5.83
C ALA A 31 -17.82 -23.91 -6.88
N PHE A 32 -19.12 -23.62 -6.96
CA PHE A 32 -19.98 -24.17 -8.01
C PHE A 32 -19.62 -23.69 -9.41
N PHE A 33 -19.22 -22.42 -9.54
CA PHE A 33 -18.74 -21.87 -10.80
C PHE A 33 -17.49 -22.60 -11.29
N LEU A 34 -16.49 -22.77 -10.42
CA LEU A 34 -15.25 -23.50 -10.73
C LEU A 34 -15.53 -24.97 -11.10
N ALA A 35 -16.36 -25.67 -10.30
CA ALA A 35 -16.74 -27.06 -10.59
C ALA A 35 -17.44 -27.20 -11.96
N LYS A 36 -18.25 -26.21 -12.36
CA LYS A 36 -18.89 -26.20 -13.67
C LYS A 36 -17.88 -26.02 -14.80
N LEU A 37 -16.84 -25.20 -14.60
CA LEU A 37 -15.76 -25.03 -15.58
C LEU A 37 -14.89 -26.28 -15.68
N ASP A 38 -14.65 -26.99 -14.58
CA ASP A 38 -13.86 -28.22 -14.57
C ASP A 38 -14.50 -29.37 -15.35
N HIS A 39 -15.83 -29.43 -15.37
CA HIS A 39 -16.58 -30.42 -16.16
C HIS A 39 -16.83 -29.99 -17.62
N ASP A 40 -16.33 -28.83 -18.05
CA ASP A 40 -16.55 -28.29 -19.38
C ASP A 40 -15.44 -28.71 -20.35
N GLY A 41 -15.72 -29.72 -21.18
CA GLY A 41 -14.78 -30.23 -22.17
C GLY A 41 -14.39 -29.23 -23.29
N ALA A 42 -15.11 -28.11 -23.41
CA ALA A 42 -14.86 -27.05 -24.39
C ALA A 42 -14.36 -25.75 -23.74
N LEU A 43 -13.82 -25.82 -22.51
CA LEU A 43 -13.33 -24.65 -21.77
C LEU A 43 -12.29 -23.82 -22.57
N ASN A 44 -11.44 -24.49 -23.35
CA ASN A 44 -10.42 -23.88 -24.20
C ASN A 44 -10.97 -22.99 -25.33
N GLN A 45 -12.28 -22.98 -25.56
CA GLN A 45 -12.98 -22.12 -26.52
C GLN A 45 -13.76 -20.98 -25.85
N LYS A 46 -13.67 -20.84 -24.53
CA LYS A 46 -14.49 -19.91 -23.75
C LYS A 46 -13.67 -18.79 -23.14
N VAL A 47 -14.28 -17.60 -23.11
CA VAL A 47 -13.82 -16.47 -22.30
C VAL A 47 -14.44 -16.59 -20.92
N VAL A 48 -13.60 -16.59 -19.89
CA VAL A 48 -14.01 -16.65 -18.49
C VAL A 48 -13.78 -15.29 -17.86
N VAL A 49 -14.82 -14.73 -17.23
CA VAL A 49 -14.77 -13.43 -16.57
C VAL A 49 -15.06 -13.61 -15.08
N PHE A 50 -14.13 -13.15 -14.24
CA PHE A 50 -14.32 -13.01 -12.80
C PHE A 50 -14.59 -11.54 -12.50
N ASP A 51 -15.78 -11.23 -12.00
CA ASP A 51 -16.16 -9.89 -11.55
C ASP A 51 -16.11 -9.82 -10.02
N ASP A 52 -15.10 -9.13 -9.51
CA ASP A 52 -14.75 -8.96 -8.10
C ASP A 52 -14.90 -10.27 -7.27
N PRO A 53 -14.06 -11.29 -7.55
CA PRO A 53 -14.21 -12.63 -6.97
C PRO A 53 -13.93 -12.68 -5.46
N LEU A 54 -13.48 -11.58 -4.85
CA LEU A 54 -13.29 -11.42 -3.41
C LEU A 54 -14.06 -10.20 -2.92
N ALA A 55 -14.81 -10.37 -1.83
CA ALA A 55 -15.32 -9.25 -1.06
C ALA A 55 -14.22 -8.72 -0.13
N SER A 56 -14.19 -7.40 0.11
CA SER A 56 -13.20 -6.72 0.97
C SER A 56 -13.04 -7.29 2.39
N HIS A 57 -14.01 -8.06 2.87
CA HIS A 57 -13.98 -8.74 4.18
C HIS A 57 -13.34 -10.14 4.16
N ASP A 58 -12.87 -10.63 3.01
CA ASP A 58 -12.50 -12.05 2.81
C ASP A 58 -10.99 -12.29 2.63
N SER A 59 -10.16 -11.53 3.37
CA SER A 59 -8.68 -11.58 3.28
C SER A 59 -8.09 -12.98 3.54
N HIS A 60 -8.76 -13.80 4.35
CA HIS A 60 -8.34 -15.16 4.68
C HIS A 60 -8.54 -16.16 3.51
N ARG A 61 -9.42 -15.84 2.54
CA ARG A 61 -9.71 -16.72 1.39
C ARG A 61 -8.99 -16.28 0.11
N ARG A 62 -8.31 -15.12 0.13
CA ARG A 62 -7.53 -14.56 -0.98
C ARG A 62 -6.61 -15.58 -1.65
N GLY A 63 -5.77 -16.26 -0.87
CA GLY A 63 -4.81 -17.23 -1.41
C GLY A 63 -5.48 -18.32 -2.26
N LYS A 64 -6.56 -18.92 -1.75
CA LYS A 64 -7.31 -19.97 -2.45
C LYS A 64 -7.97 -19.47 -3.73
N THR A 65 -8.53 -18.27 -3.71
CA THR A 65 -9.14 -17.66 -4.91
C THR A 65 -8.09 -17.40 -5.98
N VAL A 66 -6.91 -16.89 -5.59
CA VAL A 66 -5.80 -16.69 -6.53
C VAL A 66 -5.31 -18.02 -7.12
N GLU A 67 -5.17 -19.05 -6.29
CA GLU A 67 -4.81 -20.41 -6.74
C GLU A 67 -5.85 -20.97 -7.74
N ALA A 68 -7.14 -20.85 -7.45
CA ALA A 68 -8.19 -21.31 -8.35
C ALA A 68 -8.19 -20.56 -9.70
N ILE A 69 -7.96 -19.25 -9.70
CA ILE A 69 -7.82 -18.46 -10.93
C ILE A 69 -6.58 -18.91 -11.72
N LYS A 70 -5.46 -19.17 -11.03
CA LYS A 70 -4.24 -19.70 -11.64
C LYS A 70 -4.45 -21.08 -12.27
N GLU A 71 -5.26 -21.95 -11.68
CA GLU A 71 -5.56 -23.24 -12.29
C GLU A 71 -6.30 -23.10 -13.62
N LEU A 72 -7.13 -22.06 -13.77
CA LEU A 72 -7.84 -21.75 -15.02
C LEU A 72 -6.97 -21.01 -16.06
N CYS A 73 -5.91 -20.33 -15.59
CA CYS A 73 -4.92 -19.68 -16.46
C CYS A 73 -4.34 -20.72 -17.44
N GLY A 74 -4.62 -20.55 -18.74
CA GLY A 74 -4.14 -21.43 -19.82
C GLY A 74 -5.04 -22.62 -20.15
N ARG A 75 -6.13 -22.85 -19.41
CA ARG A 75 -7.16 -23.86 -19.76
C ARG A 75 -8.31 -23.30 -20.58
N CYS A 76 -8.55 -21.99 -20.48
CA CYS A 76 -9.58 -21.27 -21.22
C CYS A 76 -8.99 -20.44 -22.37
N LEU A 77 -9.84 -19.99 -23.30
CA LEU A 77 -9.41 -19.15 -24.43
C LEU A 77 -8.87 -17.80 -23.95
N GLN A 78 -9.57 -17.19 -22.99
CA GLN A 78 -9.19 -15.91 -22.39
C GLN A 78 -9.75 -15.84 -20.97
N LEU A 79 -8.94 -15.32 -20.06
CA LEU A 79 -9.31 -15.07 -18.68
C LEU A 79 -9.28 -13.57 -18.40
N ILE A 80 -10.38 -13.02 -17.89
CA ILE A 80 -10.51 -11.62 -17.49
C ILE A 80 -10.85 -11.60 -16.00
N VAL A 81 -10.08 -10.85 -15.22
CA VAL A 81 -10.32 -10.66 -13.78
C VAL A 81 -10.49 -9.17 -13.52
N LEU A 82 -11.65 -8.80 -13.00
CA LEU A 82 -11.98 -7.45 -12.58
C LEU A 82 -11.98 -7.42 -11.05
N SER A 83 -11.33 -6.42 -10.46
CA SER A 83 -11.40 -6.18 -9.02
C SER A 83 -11.03 -4.75 -8.70
N HIS A 84 -11.51 -4.27 -7.56
CA HIS A 84 -11.11 -3.00 -6.97
C HIS A 84 -9.86 -3.14 -6.08
N ASP A 85 -9.42 -4.37 -5.76
CA ASP A 85 -8.21 -4.63 -4.97
C ASP A 85 -6.99 -4.83 -5.89
N GLU A 86 -6.20 -3.77 -6.04
CA GLU A 86 -4.96 -3.76 -6.82
C GLU A 86 -3.96 -4.82 -6.36
N TYR A 87 -3.87 -5.06 -5.05
CA TYR A 87 -2.92 -6.03 -4.50
C TYR A 87 -3.36 -7.46 -4.86
N PHE A 88 -4.66 -7.74 -4.82
CA PHE A 88 -5.19 -9.04 -5.24
C PHE A 88 -4.87 -9.30 -6.72
N LEU A 89 -5.13 -8.31 -7.59
CA LEU A 89 -4.81 -8.43 -9.01
C LEU A 89 -3.32 -8.64 -9.24
N ARG A 90 -2.45 -7.98 -8.47
CA ARG A 90 -0.99 -8.22 -8.50
C ARG A 90 -0.62 -9.65 -8.11
N ASP A 91 -1.29 -10.25 -7.15
CA ASP A 91 -1.00 -11.63 -6.75
C ASP A 91 -1.41 -12.64 -7.84
N VAL A 92 -2.56 -12.43 -8.48
CA VAL A 92 -2.97 -13.19 -9.68
C VAL A 92 -1.92 -13.02 -10.79
N GLU A 93 -1.49 -11.78 -11.04
CA GLU A 93 -0.54 -11.44 -12.09
C GLU A 93 0.83 -12.11 -11.91
N LYS A 94 1.29 -12.24 -10.66
CA LYS A 94 2.54 -12.94 -10.31
C LYS A 94 2.41 -14.45 -10.51
N LEU A 95 1.27 -15.03 -10.16
CA LEU A 95 1.08 -16.48 -10.23
C LEU A 95 0.81 -16.98 -11.65
N CYS A 96 0.27 -16.14 -12.54
CA CYS A 96 0.14 -16.43 -13.97
C CYS A 96 1.30 -15.86 -14.82
N ALA A 97 2.54 -15.83 -14.30
CA ALA A 97 3.69 -15.19 -14.95
C ALA A 97 4.06 -15.76 -16.33
N SER A 98 3.68 -17.01 -16.63
CA SER A 98 4.03 -17.70 -17.89
C SER A 98 3.08 -17.40 -19.06
N ILE A 99 2.13 -16.47 -18.92
CA ILE A 99 1.09 -16.18 -19.90
C ILE A 99 1.15 -14.71 -20.32
N THR A 100 0.83 -14.43 -21.59
CA THR A 100 0.64 -13.06 -22.09
C THR A 100 -0.49 -12.37 -21.32
N LYS A 101 -0.19 -11.19 -20.77
CA LYS A 101 -1.09 -10.46 -19.88
C LYS A 101 -1.06 -8.97 -20.22
N ALA A 102 -2.19 -8.33 -19.99
CA ALA A 102 -2.34 -6.88 -20.05
C ALA A 102 -3.17 -6.45 -18.84
N SER A 103 -2.83 -5.29 -18.27
CA SER A 103 -3.48 -4.76 -17.08
C SER A 103 -4.00 -3.36 -17.37
N TYR A 104 -5.24 -3.11 -16.96
CA TYR A 104 -5.92 -1.85 -17.20
C TYR A 104 -6.50 -1.32 -15.90
N GLN A 105 -6.42 -0.01 -15.72
CA GLN A 105 -7.15 0.72 -14.70
C GLN A 105 -8.30 1.46 -15.38
N MET A 106 -9.50 1.33 -14.80
CA MET A 106 -10.66 2.11 -15.23
C MET A 106 -10.66 3.41 -14.44
N GLU A 107 -10.54 4.54 -15.13
CA GLU A 107 -10.57 5.88 -14.55
C GLU A 107 -11.80 6.63 -15.10
N TYR A 108 -12.44 7.44 -14.26
CA TYR A 108 -13.49 8.36 -14.71
C TYR A 108 -12.83 9.55 -15.41
N SER A 109 -13.30 9.91 -16.60
CA SER A 109 -12.79 11.07 -17.33
C SER A 109 -13.66 12.28 -17.02
N ASP A 110 -13.15 13.24 -16.23
CA ASP A 110 -13.85 14.49 -15.96
C ASP A 110 -13.92 15.34 -17.25
N GLY A 111 -14.95 15.11 -18.07
CA GLY A 111 -15.23 15.89 -19.28
C GLY A 111 -16.08 15.16 -20.32
N ASP A 112 -15.96 13.83 -20.37
CA ASP A 112 -16.78 12.95 -21.20
C ASP A 112 -17.45 11.98 -20.22
N GLU A 113 -18.77 11.80 -20.21
CA GLU A 113 -19.53 10.95 -19.25
C GLU A 113 -19.16 9.44 -19.27
N TRP A 114 -17.95 9.09 -19.69
CA TRP A 114 -17.45 7.75 -19.96
C TRP A 114 -16.23 7.43 -19.09
N SER A 115 -16.08 6.15 -18.75
CA SER A 115 -14.85 5.64 -18.13
C SER A 115 -13.82 5.30 -19.22
N ALA A 116 -12.56 5.65 -18.99
CA ALA A 116 -11.45 5.31 -19.86
C ALA A 116 -10.63 4.16 -19.27
N ALA A 117 -10.29 3.18 -20.09
CA ALA A 117 -9.38 2.10 -19.72
C ALA A 117 -7.94 2.51 -20.05
N LYS A 118 -7.11 2.66 -19.02
CA LYS A 118 -5.70 3.04 -19.16
C LYS A 118 -4.80 1.85 -18.89
N HIS A 119 -3.85 1.59 -19.78
CA HIS A 119 -2.87 0.53 -19.56
C HIS A 119 -1.95 0.88 -18.38
N VAL A 120 -1.77 -0.07 -17.46
CA VAL A 120 -1.03 0.10 -16.21
C VAL A 120 -0.16 -1.12 -15.93
N ARG A 121 0.82 -0.97 -15.04
CA ARG A 121 1.49 -2.12 -14.41
C ARG A 121 1.07 -2.19 -12.96
N PHE A 122 0.59 -3.35 -12.49
CA PHE A 122 0.20 -3.49 -11.09
C PHE A 122 1.36 -3.23 -10.12
N THR A 123 2.61 -3.44 -10.54
CA THR A 123 3.77 -3.03 -9.75
C THR A 123 3.77 -1.54 -9.42
N ASP A 124 3.31 -0.69 -10.34
CA ASP A 124 3.28 0.77 -10.19
C ASP A 124 2.05 1.21 -9.36
N LEU A 125 0.92 0.53 -9.54
CA LEU A 125 -0.30 0.75 -8.74
C LEU A 125 -0.10 0.35 -7.28
N CYS A 126 0.38 -0.88 -7.06
CA CYS A 126 0.66 -1.45 -5.74
C CYS A 126 1.93 -0.89 -5.05
N ARG A 127 2.56 0.17 -5.60
CA ARG A 127 3.56 0.92 -4.82
C ARG A 127 2.80 1.53 -3.66
N SER A 128 3.19 1.18 -2.43
CA SER A 128 2.55 1.77 -1.26
C SER A 128 2.58 3.29 -1.37
N ASP A 129 1.54 3.99 -0.91
CA ASP A 129 1.53 5.46 -0.94
C ASP A 129 2.78 6.05 -0.27
N HIS A 130 3.32 5.35 0.73
CA HIS A 130 4.60 5.69 1.35
C HIS A 130 5.77 5.66 0.36
N THR A 131 5.87 4.64 -0.50
CA THR A 131 6.89 4.56 -1.56
C THR A 131 6.69 5.66 -2.61
N LYS A 132 5.45 5.91 -3.05
CA LYS A 132 5.16 7.00 -4.00
C LYS A 132 5.57 8.37 -3.45
N ARG A 133 5.29 8.62 -2.17
CA ARG A 133 5.72 9.85 -1.48
C ARG A 133 7.25 9.93 -1.35
N LEU A 134 7.92 8.83 -1.02
CA LEU A 134 9.39 8.77 -0.99
C LEU A 134 10.00 9.14 -2.34
N ASP A 135 9.47 8.60 -3.44
CA ASP A 135 9.96 8.91 -4.80
C ASP A 135 9.75 10.40 -5.14
N LYS A 136 8.60 10.98 -4.78
CA LYS A 136 8.34 12.43 -4.94
C LYS A 136 9.34 13.27 -4.16
N LEU A 137 9.59 12.93 -2.90
CA LEU A 137 10.56 13.62 -2.05
C LEU A 137 11.98 13.53 -2.63
N ALA A 138 12.38 12.34 -3.12
CA ALA A 138 13.69 12.15 -3.76
C ALA A 138 13.83 12.99 -5.04
N ALA A 139 12.81 12.98 -5.91
CA ALA A 139 12.79 13.78 -7.13
C ALA A 139 12.86 15.30 -6.84
N TYR A 140 12.22 15.77 -5.78
CA TYR A 140 12.34 17.16 -5.34
C TYR A 140 13.75 17.47 -4.82
N ALA A 141 14.33 16.59 -4.01
CA ALA A 141 15.67 16.77 -3.46
C ALA A 141 16.76 16.83 -4.54
N ASP A 142 16.65 15.98 -5.58
CA ASP A 142 17.66 15.89 -6.64
C ASP A 142 17.45 16.94 -7.73
N HIS A 143 16.20 17.18 -8.15
CA HIS A 143 15.88 17.93 -9.36
C HIS A 143 14.87 19.07 -9.17
N ARG A 144 14.41 19.35 -7.95
CA ARG A 144 13.33 20.32 -7.65
C ARG A 144 12.04 20.05 -8.45
N GLN A 145 11.73 18.78 -8.68
CA GLN A 145 10.49 18.40 -9.36
C GLN A 145 9.30 18.40 -8.40
N GLY A 146 8.22 19.10 -8.78
CA GLY A 146 6.98 19.16 -8.03
C GLY A 146 6.71 20.53 -7.41
N ASP A 147 5.47 20.72 -6.97
CA ASP A 147 5.02 21.92 -6.27
C ASP A 147 5.53 21.92 -4.82
N PRO A 148 6.31 22.93 -4.37
CA PRO A 148 6.78 23.02 -2.98
C PRO A 148 5.69 22.85 -1.93
N ASP A 149 4.47 23.35 -2.19
CA ASP A 149 3.35 23.30 -1.25
C ASP A 149 2.76 21.86 -1.13
N ASP A 150 2.82 21.04 -2.20
CA ASP A 150 2.48 19.61 -2.16
C ASP A 150 3.60 18.79 -1.49
N ILE A 151 4.85 19.11 -1.81
CA ILE A 151 6.02 18.36 -1.33
C ILE A 151 6.15 18.45 0.20
N VAL A 152 5.94 19.63 0.79
CA VAL A 152 6.05 19.80 2.26
C VAL A 152 5.05 18.91 3.02
N LEU A 153 3.85 18.68 2.47
CA LEU A 153 2.85 17.77 3.04
C LEU A 153 3.33 16.32 3.08
N HIS A 154 4.07 15.89 2.05
CA HIS A 154 4.58 14.53 1.96
C HIS A 154 5.75 14.26 2.93
N VAL A 155 6.52 15.28 3.31
CA VAL A 155 7.63 15.13 4.28
C VAL A 155 7.13 14.54 5.59
N ARG A 156 6.11 15.16 6.20
CA ARG A 156 5.53 14.71 7.47
C ARG A 156 4.93 13.31 7.35
N GLN A 157 4.15 13.07 6.30
CA GLN A 157 3.51 11.77 6.06
C GLN A 157 4.55 10.64 5.96
N VAL A 158 5.69 10.89 5.31
CA VAL A 158 6.75 9.90 5.15
C VAL A 158 7.44 9.61 6.49
N ILE A 159 7.83 10.66 7.24
CA ILE A 159 8.49 10.52 8.54
C ILE A 159 7.57 9.76 9.51
N GLU A 160 6.32 10.19 9.67
CA GLU A 160 5.35 9.56 10.57
C GLU A 160 5.07 8.10 10.18
N THR A 161 4.97 7.81 8.88
CA THR A 161 4.76 6.43 8.42
C THR A 161 5.98 5.56 8.73
N HIS A 162 7.20 6.09 8.55
CA HIS A 162 8.42 5.38 8.86
C HIS A 162 8.50 5.05 10.36
N PHE A 163 8.39 6.04 11.24
CA PHE A 163 8.52 5.82 12.69
C PHE A 163 7.41 4.93 13.26
N ARG A 164 6.15 5.06 12.79
CA ARG A 164 5.06 4.13 13.18
C ARG A 164 5.36 2.68 12.77
N ARG A 165 6.01 2.46 11.63
CA ARG A 165 6.37 1.11 11.14
C ARG A 165 7.61 0.54 11.82
N SER A 166 8.63 1.38 12.04
CA SER A 166 9.91 0.96 12.63
C SER A 166 9.84 0.78 14.14
N TYR A 167 8.97 1.52 14.83
CA TYR A 167 8.85 1.55 16.30
C TYR A 167 7.40 1.34 16.75
N THR A 168 6.75 0.29 16.25
CA THR A 168 5.33 -0.03 16.54
C THR A 168 5.01 -0.19 18.02
N ALA A 169 6.00 -0.58 18.84
CA ALA A 169 5.84 -0.69 20.30
C ALA A 169 5.74 0.66 21.02
N TYR A 170 6.20 1.74 20.39
CA TYR A 170 6.28 3.08 20.98
C TYR A 170 5.31 4.07 20.31
N PHE A 171 5.05 3.91 19.01
CA PHE A 171 4.19 4.82 18.25
C PHE A 171 2.96 4.10 17.67
N PRO A 172 1.77 4.28 18.28
CA PRO A 172 0.51 3.82 17.73
C PRO A 172 0.16 4.43 16.36
N HIS A 173 -0.73 3.77 15.64
CA HIS A 173 -1.11 4.12 14.27
C HIS A 173 -1.70 5.52 14.08
N ASN A 174 -2.13 6.22 15.13
CA ASN A 174 -2.73 7.55 15.07
C ASN A 174 -1.81 8.68 15.54
N ARG A 175 -0.55 8.38 15.89
CA ARG A 175 0.40 9.41 16.34
C ARG A 175 0.92 10.23 15.16
N ASN A 176 0.86 11.55 15.30
CA ASN A 176 1.51 12.50 14.40
C ASN A 176 2.93 12.84 14.87
N LEU A 177 3.71 13.53 14.04
CA LEU A 177 5.12 13.78 14.30
C LEU A 177 5.38 14.53 15.62
N GLY A 178 4.59 15.57 15.92
CA GLY A 178 4.73 16.31 17.17
C GLY A 178 4.40 15.48 18.40
N GLN A 179 3.39 14.62 18.32
CA GLN A 179 3.06 13.68 19.38
C GLN A 179 4.14 12.62 19.57
N MET A 180 4.83 12.18 18.51
CA MET A 180 5.97 11.27 18.63
C MET A 180 7.13 11.94 19.37
N VAL A 181 7.44 13.20 19.07
CA VAL A 181 8.46 13.97 19.81
C VAL A 181 8.07 14.07 21.29
N TRP A 182 6.80 14.38 21.57
CA TRP A 182 6.31 14.43 22.94
C TRP A 182 6.39 13.07 23.66
N ASP A 183 6.04 11.97 22.99
CA ASP A 183 6.11 10.60 23.55
C ASP A 183 7.57 10.21 23.85
N ILE A 184 8.54 10.65 23.05
CA ILE A 184 9.97 10.46 23.32
C ILE A 184 10.36 11.19 24.60
N ASP A 185 10.01 12.48 24.72
CA ASP A 185 10.36 13.32 25.87
C ASP A 185 9.78 12.82 27.20
N HIS A 186 8.61 12.17 27.15
CA HIS A 186 7.89 11.70 28.32
C HIS A 186 8.03 10.19 28.57
N HIS A 187 8.92 9.52 27.82
CA HIS A 187 9.16 8.10 27.99
C HIS A 187 9.93 7.83 29.29
N ALA A 188 9.51 6.81 30.06
CA ALA A 188 10.20 6.41 31.27
C ALA A 188 11.46 5.58 30.92
N GLY A 189 12.64 6.19 31.09
CA GLY A 189 13.92 5.57 30.72
C GLY A 189 14.32 5.86 29.27
N ALA A 190 15.40 5.23 28.80
CA ALA A 190 15.95 5.51 27.46
C ALA A 190 14.96 5.09 26.35
N HIS A 191 14.60 6.02 25.48
CA HIS A 191 13.77 5.75 24.32
C HIS A 191 14.65 5.42 23.10
N PRO A 192 14.31 4.40 22.27
CA PRO A 192 15.13 4.02 21.11
C PRO A 192 15.39 5.14 20.08
N CYS A 193 14.52 6.15 20.06
CA CYS A 193 14.62 7.33 19.19
C CYS A 193 15.29 8.56 19.83
N ASP A 194 15.86 8.45 21.03
CA ASP A 194 16.52 9.60 21.70
C ASP A 194 17.59 10.26 20.81
N GLY A 195 18.39 9.45 20.12
CA GLY A 195 19.46 9.94 19.23
C GLY A 195 18.97 10.68 17.98
N VAL A 196 17.68 10.62 17.65
CA VAL A 196 17.10 11.29 16.49
C VAL A 196 16.01 12.31 16.87
N ARG A 197 15.74 12.48 18.17
CA ARG A 197 14.68 13.34 18.72
C ARG A 197 14.79 14.78 18.23
N ASP A 198 15.97 15.38 18.33
CA ASP A 198 16.16 16.79 17.94
C ASP A 198 15.96 17.02 16.44
N ARG A 199 16.32 16.03 15.61
CA ARG A 199 16.06 16.07 14.16
C ARG A 199 14.57 15.93 13.86
N MET A 200 13.86 15.07 14.60
CA MET A 200 12.40 14.94 14.47
C MET A 200 11.68 16.24 14.86
N ASP A 201 12.13 16.90 15.93
CA ASP A 201 11.56 18.18 16.37
C ASP A 201 11.83 19.30 15.36
N ALA A 202 13.07 19.40 14.86
CA ALA A 202 13.42 20.36 13.81
C ALA A 202 12.57 20.19 12.54
N LEU A 203 12.37 18.95 12.08
CA LEU A 203 11.51 18.65 10.93
C LEU A 203 10.03 18.91 11.23
N ASN A 204 9.58 18.68 12.47
CA ASN A 204 8.23 19.00 12.90
C ASN A 204 7.99 20.51 12.84
N SER A 205 8.87 21.33 13.43
CA SER A 205 8.78 22.79 13.41
C SER A 205 8.83 23.33 11.97
N ALA A 206 9.78 22.85 11.16
CA ALA A 206 9.96 23.31 9.78
C ALA A 206 8.79 22.96 8.86
N THR A 207 7.98 21.95 9.20
CA THR A 207 6.78 21.58 8.44
C THR A 207 5.48 22.07 9.05
N CYS A 208 5.44 22.40 10.34
CA CYS A 208 4.25 22.92 11.04
C CYS A 208 3.82 24.31 10.53
N ASP A 209 4.78 25.23 10.36
CA ASP A 209 4.49 26.62 9.94
C ASP A 209 3.85 26.70 8.55
N ASN A 210 4.02 25.65 7.74
CA ASN A 210 3.47 25.53 6.39
C ASN A 210 2.10 24.82 6.36
N HIS A 211 1.55 24.41 7.50
CA HIS A 211 0.34 23.56 7.61
C HIS A 211 -0.85 24.16 8.37
N HIS A 212 -0.75 25.37 8.92
CA HIS A 212 -1.94 26.05 9.45
C HIS A 212 -2.81 26.57 8.28
N GLY A 213 -4.09 26.19 8.30
CA GLY A 213 -5.11 26.74 7.39
C GLY A 213 -5.29 28.24 7.62
N ASP A 214 -5.82 28.96 6.62
CA ASP A 214 -6.01 30.40 6.66
C ASP A 214 -6.76 30.84 7.93
N ASP A 215 -6.05 31.47 8.87
CA ASP A 215 -6.67 32.36 9.84
C ASP A 215 -7.12 33.62 9.09
N ALA A 216 -8.40 33.95 9.16
CA ALA A 216 -9.09 34.99 8.38
C ALA A 216 -8.61 36.45 8.61
N GLY A 217 -7.44 36.65 9.22
CA GLY A 217 -6.88 37.96 9.56
C GLY A 217 -5.40 38.17 9.18
N VAL A 218 -4.73 37.25 8.50
CA VAL A 218 -3.30 37.37 8.18
C VAL A 218 -3.05 37.40 6.67
N MET A 219 -2.14 38.30 6.27
CA MET A 219 -1.66 38.58 4.91
C MET A 219 -1.37 37.31 4.08
N PRO A 220 -1.47 37.38 2.73
CA PRO A 220 -1.30 36.22 1.85
C PRO A 220 0.06 35.53 2.05
N ARG A 221 0.04 34.20 2.05
CA ARG A 221 1.18 33.29 2.27
C ARG A 221 2.45 33.78 1.59
N LYS A 222 3.54 33.87 2.36
CA LYS A 222 4.88 33.75 1.81
C LYS A 222 5.00 32.28 1.37
N GLY A 223 5.00 32.02 0.07
CA GLY A 223 5.12 30.65 -0.46
C GLY A 223 6.33 29.93 0.12
N VAL A 224 6.25 28.60 0.22
CA VAL A 224 7.35 27.79 0.78
C VAL A 224 8.62 28.06 -0.03
N ASP A 225 9.67 28.54 0.65
CA ASP A 225 10.96 28.79 0.01
C ASP A 225 11.51 27.45 -0.54
N PRO A 226 11.65 27.32 -1.87
CA PRO A 226 12.11 26.08 -2.47
C PRO A 226 13.49 25.69 -1.95
N ASP A 227 14.38 26.66 -1.73
CA ASP A 227 15.75 26.40 -1.28
C ASP A 227 15.76 25.80 0.13
N ALA A 228 15.03 26.40 1.06
CA ALA A 228 14.81 25.84 2.39
C ALA A 228 14.12 24.47 2.35
N LEU A 229 13.09 24.28 1.51
CA LEU A 229 12.37 23.01 1.41
C LEU A 229 13.26 21.87 0.92
N LYS A 230 14.19 22.13 0.00
CA LYS A 230 15.14 21.09 -0.45
C LYS A 230 16.01 20.59 0.70
N VAL A 231 16.43 21.47 1.61
CA VAL A 231 17.20 21.11 2.80
C VAL A 231 16.34 20.24 3.73
N ILE A 232 15.11 20.65 4.01
CA ILE A 232 14.14 19.92 4.85
C ILE A 232 13.88 18.51 4.28
N VAL A 233 13.61 18.41 2.98
CA VAL A 233 13.34 17.14 2.30
C VAL A 233 14.57 16.23 2.33
N SER A 234 15.77 16.80 2.13
CA SER A 234 17.01 16.04 2.19
C SER A 234 17.27 15.47 3.59
N ASP A 235 17.11 16.30 4.63
CA ASP A 235 17.27 15.87 6.03
C ASP A 235 16.23 14.81 6.43
N ALA A 236 14.98 14.95 5.98
CA ALA A 236 13.94 13.95 6.20
C ALA A 236 14.26 12.59 5.56
N LEU A 237 14.76 12.59 4.31
CA LEU A 237 15.16 11.36 3.63
C LEU A 237 16.40 10.71 4.28
N GLU A 238 17.35 11.51 4.77
CA GLU A 238 18.51 11.00 5.51
C GLU A 238 18.11 10.45 6.89
N LEU A 239 17.18 11.10 7.59
CA LEU A 239 16.69 10.68 8.91
C LEU A 239 16.12 9.26 8.87
N ILE A 240 15.36 8.93 7.84
CA ILE A 240 14.71 7.62 7.67
C ILE A 240 15.59 6.60 6.92
N GLY A 241 16.83 6.98 6.58
CA GLY A 241 17.76 6.13 5.84
C GLY A 241 17.41 5.91 4.36
N ALA A 242 16.52 6.72 3.79
CA ALA A 242 16.16 6.68 2.36
C ALA A 242 17.19 7.41 1.47
N ARG A 243 18.10 8.19 2.06
CA ARG A 243 19.25 8.83 1.39
C ARG A 243 20.50 8.69 2.25
N ARG A 244 21.66 8.51 1.60
CA ARG A 244 22.95 8.46 2.30
C ARG A 244 23.37 9.88 2.72
N LEU A 245 23.82 10.03 3.97
CA LEU A 245 24.38 11.27 4.50
C LEU A 245 25.45 11.83 3.55
N ALA A 246 25.32 13.11 3.19
CA ALA A 246 26.37 13.83 2.49
C ALA A 246 27.67 13.84 3.33
N GLY A 247 28.65 13.01 2.94
CA GLY A 247 29.96 12.91 3.62
C GLY A 247 30.30 11.55 4.24
N SER A 248 29.45 10.53 4.15
CA SER A 248 29.84 9.17 4.57
C SER A 248 30.75 8.54 3.50
N PRO A 249 32.02 8.19 3.79
CA PRO A 249 32.88 7.53 2.82
C PRO A 249 32.20 6.22 2.41
N ALA A 250 32.17 5.95 1.10
CA ALA A 250 31.74 4.65 0.61
C ALA A 250 32.51 3.57 1.37
N ALA A 251 31.82 2.71 2.10
CA ALA A 251 32.44 1.54 2.70
C ALA A 251 33.21 0.84 1.58
N ALA A 252 34.54 0.84 1.71
CA ALA A 252 35.42 0.20 0.75
C ALA A 252 34.96 -1.24 0.60
N ALA A 253 34.67 -1.65 -0.64
CA ALA A 253 34.39 -3.04 -0.95
C ALA A 253 35.48 -3.91 -0.30
N PRO A 254 35.13 -5.02 0.36
CA PRO A 254 36.15 -5.93 0.87
C PRO A 254 36.99 -6.39 -0.33
N GLY A 255 38.26 -6.01 -0.33
CA GLY A 255 39.22 -6.47 -1.33
C GLY A 255 39.28 -7.99 -1.32
N PRO A 256 39.59 -8.62 -2.46
CA PRO A 256 39.61 -10.08 -2.56
C PRO A 256 40.57 -10.64 -1.51
N ALA A 257 40.07 -11.57 -0.70
CA ALA A 257 40.83 -12.28 0.31
C ALA A 257 42.10 -12.87 -0.34
N SER A 258 43.27 -12.47 0.16
CA SER A 258 44.55 -13.05 -0.21
C SER A 258 44.51 -14.56 0.06
N ALA A 259 44.68 -15.36 -1.00
CA ALA A 259 44.79 -16.80 -0.91
C ALA A 259 45.96 -17.21 0.00
N PRO A 260 45.84 -18.30 0.78
CA PRO A 260 46.92 -18.77 1.64
C PRO A 260 48.06 -19.35 0.78
N PRO A 261 49.32 -19.27 1.26
CA PRO A 261 50.47 -19.77 0.51
C PRO A 261 50.40 -21.29 0.39
N THR A 262 50.52 -21.77 -0.84
CA THR A 262 50.71 -23.18 -1.16
C THR A 262 52.08 -23.61 -0.65
N ALA A 263 52.12 -24.45 0.40
CA ALA A 263 53.33 -25.11 0.84
C ALA A 263 53.75 -26.14 -0.21
N ILE A 264 54.93 -25.93 -0.80
CA ILE A 264 55.64 -26.86 -1.68
C ILE A 264 56.82 -27.44 -0.88
N GLY A 265 56.93 -28.78 -0.88
CA GLY A 265 58.10 -29.56 -0.46
C GLY A 265 58.04 -30.04 0.99
N ALA A 266 58.28 -31.31 1.32
CA ALA A 266 58.91 -32.43 0.61
C ALA A 266 58.26 -33.77 1.01
#